data_AF-A0A7C6YSZ5-F1
#
_entry.id   AF-A0A7C6YSZ5-F1
#
_cell.length_a   1.000
_cell.length_b   1.000
_cell.length_c   1.000
_cell.angle_alpha   90.00
_cell.angle_beta   90.00
_cell.angle_gamma   90.00
#
_symmetry.space_group_name_H-M   'P 1'
#
loop_
_entity.id
_entity.type
_entity.pdbx_description
1 polymer ?
#
loop_
_entity_poly.entity_id
_entity_poly.type
_entity_poly.pdbx_seq_one_letter_code
_entity_poly.pdbx_strand_id
1 'polypeptide(L)'
;MSKLWGRGLLFTGCLLLFSLCLGTAKAASSENMDNTRLYFAYGSNMDRKQMEERTFTAKFKGPARIRGYKFMINRRGVASIVPDPARFVEGILWEISPADEKMLDSFEGVAGGYYTKETILVQERATGLMLAALVYIGAESEPGRPREGYLEKIIKAAETNGFNDCYLKELSRWQEPPKNKEGV
;
A
#
# COMPACT_ATOMS: atom_id res chain seq x y z
N MET A 1 -70.06 -34.91 33.88
CA MET A 1 -70.56 -34.33 35.14
C MET A 1 -69.38 -33.99 36.03
N SER A 2 -69.45 -32.80 36.64
CA SER A 2 -68.72 -32.30 37.83
C SER A 2 -67.20 -32.09 37.83
N LYS A 3 -66.86 -30.85 38.23
CA LYS A 3 -65.57 -30.20 38.52
C LYS A 3 -64.87 -30.79 39.78
N LEU A 4 -63.55 -30.55 39.91
CA LEU A 4 -62.83 -29.97 41.08
C LEU A 4 -61.31 -29.94 40.77
N TRP A 5 -60.67 -28.78 40.63
CA TRP A 5 -59.80 -28.06 41.61
C TRP A 5 -58.47 -28.74 42.01
N GLY A 6 -57.35 -28.03 41.77
CA GLY A 6 -56.03 -28.32 42.32
C GLY A 6 -54.99 -27.28 41.87
N ARG A 7 -54.64 -26.34 42.76
CA ARG A 7 -53.68 -25.24 42.57
C ARG A 7 -52.25 -25.77 42.46
N GLY A 8 -51.45 -25.22 41.53
CA GLY A 8 -50.02 -25.50 41.38
C GLY A 8 -49.23 -24.20 41.22
N LEU A 9 -48.18 -24.09 42.05
CA LEU A 9 -47.04 -23.17 42.04
C LEU A 9 -46.60 -22.65 40.66
N LEU A 10 -46.00 -21.45 40.62
CA LEU A 10 -44.71 -21.12 39.97
C LEU A 10 -44.43 -19.61 40.16
N PHE A 11 -43.37 -19.26 40.91
CA PHE A 11 -42.09 -18.75 40.39
C PHE A 11 -42.17 -17.41 39.66
N THR A 12 -41.87 -16.32 40.37
CA THR A 12 -41.36 -15.06 39.82
C THR A 12 -40.56 -14.41 40.94
N GLY A 13 -39.33 -13.96 40.80
CA GLY A 13 -38.48 -13.70 39.65
C GLY A 13 -37.40 -12.76 40.18
N CYS A 14 -36.14 -13.13 39.95
CA CYS A 14 -34.93 -12.53 40.48
C CYS A 14 -34.84 -11.02 40.17
N LEU A 15 -34.57 -10.19 41.19
CA LEU A 15 -34.18 -8.79 41.05
C LEU A 15 -32.83 -8.72 40.34
N LEU A 16 -32.79 -8.23 39.10
CA LEU A 16 -31.57 -7.74 38.48
C LEU A 16 -31.77 -6.27 38.09
N LEU A 17 -31.13 -5.40 38.87
CA LEU A 17 -30.97 -3.99 38.61
C LEU A 17 -30.11 -3.82 37.34
N PHE A 18 -30.75 -3.50 36.22
CA PHE A 18 -30.06 -2.99 35.03
C PHE A 18 -29.60 -1.55 35.34
N SER A 19 -28.35 -1.43 35.79
CA SER A 19 -27.66 -0.14 35.88
C SER A 19 -27.48 0.40 34.46
N LEU A 20 -28.06 1.58 34.20
CA LEU A 20 -27.90 2.34 32.97
C LEU A 20 -26.41 2.62 32.72
N CYS A 21 -25.83 2.00 31.70
CA CYS A 21 -24.66 2.56 31.04
C CYS A 21 -25.10 3.79 30.25
N LEU A 22 -25.00 4.99 30.83
CA LEU A 22 -24.93 6.23 30.06
C LEU A 22 -23.58 6.26 29.34
N GLY A 23 -23.48 5.51 28.24
CA GLY A 23 -22.46 5.74 27.24
C GLY A 23 -22.79 7.05 26.54
N THR A 24 -22.09 8.13 26.87
CA THR A 24 -22.06 9.30 25.99
C THR A 24 -21.31 8.87 24.73
N ALA A 25 -22.07 8.42 23.74
CA ALA A 25 -21.56 8.32 22.38
C ALA A 25 -21.18 9.74 21.95
N LYS A 26 -19.89 10.05 22.04
CA LYS A 26 -19.34 11.25 21.43
C LYS A 26 -19.61 11.12 19.94
N ALA A 27 -20.51 11.95 19.42
CA ALA A 27 -20.71 12.11 18.00
C ALA A 27 -19.34 12.40 17.39
N ALA A 28 -18.82 11.44 16.61
CA ALA A 28 -17.65 11.64 15.80
C ALA A 28 -18.00 12.68 14.73
N SER A 29 -17.54 13.90 14.94
CA SER A 29 -17.64 15.00 14.00
C SER A 29 -16.96 14.60 12.68
N SER A 30 -17.72 14.73 11.59
CA SER A 30 -17.30 14.55 10.20
C SER A 30 -16.42 15.70 9.72
N GLU A 31 -15.19 15.81 10.25
CA GLU A 31 -14.23 16.81 9.79
C GLU A 31 -12.83 16.20 9.65
N ASN A 32 -12.54 15.69 8.45
CA ASN A 32 -11.22 15.54 7.77
C ASN A 32 -11.30 14.48 6.63
N MET A 33 -12.35 14.53 5.79
CA MET A 33 -12.62 13.48 4.79
C MET A 33 -12.15 13.77 3.37
N ASP A 34 -11.38 14.84 3.07
CA ASP A 34 -10.90 14.98 1.68
C ASP A 34 -9.64 15.81 1.46
N ASN A 35 -8.57 15.54 2.21
CA ASN A 35 -7.22 15.87 1.73
C ASN A 35 -6.44 14.60 1.42
N THR A 36 -7.09 13.71 0.65
CA THR A 36 -6.41 12.52 0.15
C THR A 36 -5.54 12.88 -1.05
N ARG A 37 -4.50 12.10 -1.30
CA ARG A 37 -3.68 12.23 -2.51
C ARG A 37 -3.39 10.86 -3.11
N LEU A 38 -3.02 10.87 -4.38
CA LEU A 38 -2.54 9.68 -5.05
C LEU A 38 -1.09 9.38 -4.62
N TYR A 39 -0.81 8.10 -4.42
CA TYR A 39 0.49 7.53 -4.18
C TYR A 39 0.75 6.41 -5.19
N PHE A 40 1.89 6.49 -5.88
CA PHE A 40 2.31 5.49 -6.85
C PHE A 40 3.39 4.59 -6.27
N ALA A 41 3.05 3.32 -6.05
CA ALA A 41 3.95 2.29 -5.58
C ALA A 41 4.51 1.49 -6.76
N TYR A 42 5.84 1.38 -6.87
CA TYR A 42 6.54 0.55 -7.86
C TYR A 42 7.36 -0.60 -7.25
N GLY A 43 7.39 -0.67 -5.92
CA GLY A 43 8.12 -1.66 -5.14
C GLY A 43 7.19 -2.57 -4.34
N SER A 44 7.57 -2.89 -3.11
CA SER A 44 6.84 -3.86 -2.29
C SER A 44 5.42 -3.40 -1.93
N ASN A 45 5.17 -2.08 -1.84
CA ASN A 45 3.83 -1.50 -1.64
C ASN A 45 2.86 -1.69 -2.84
N MET A 46 3.27 -2.39 -3.91
CA MET A 46 2.33 -2.88 -4.93
C MET A 46 1.47 -4.04 -4.41
N ASP A 47 1.95 -4.74 -3.38
CA ASP A 47 1.22 -5.82 -2.72
C ASP A 47 0.12 -5.26 -1.80
N ARG A 48 -1.10 -5.79 -1.95
CA ARG A 48 -2.26 -5.29 -1.19
C ARG A 48 -2.15 -5.58 0.30
N LYS A 49 -1.70 -6.80 0.65
CA LYS A 49 -1.56 -7.20 2.04
C LYS A 49 -0.54 -6.33 2.75
N GLN A 50 0.58 -6.01 2.09
CA GLN A 50 1.56 -5.07 2.64
C GLN A 50 0.97 -3.67 2.85
N MET A 51 0.14 -3.18 1.93
CA MET A 51 -0.51 -1.87 2.09
C MET A 51 -1.52 -1.87 3.24
N GLU A 52 -2.30 -2.94 3.42
CA GLU A 52 -3.21 -3.12 4.55
C GLU A 52 -2.47 -3.15 5.91
N GLU A 53 -1.26 -3.69 5.95
CA GLU A 53 -0.42 -3.70 7.16
C GLU A 53 0.18 -2.33 7.48
N ARG A 54 0.42 -1.48 6.48
CA ARG A 54 1.15 -0.21 6.61
C ARG A 54 0.24 1.02 6.72
N THR A 55 -1.02 0.89 6.31
CA THR A 55 -1.96 2.00 6.19
C THR A 55 -3.33 1.62 6.77
N PHE A 56 -4.13 2.61 7.16
CA PHE A 56 -5.45 2.37 7.75
C PHE A 56 -6.58 2.62 6.74
N THR A 57 -6.42 3.60 5.85
CA THR A 57 -7.51 4.04 4.94
C THR A 57 -7.18 3.96 3.46
N ALA A 58 -6.01 3.42 3.09
CA ALA A 58 -5.57 3.43 1.70
C ALA A 58 -6.52 2.65 0.80
N LYS A 59 -6.85 3.22 -0.36
CA LYS A 59 -7.74 2.59 -1.35
C LYS A 59 -6.97 2.25 -2.62
N PHE A 60 -7.10 1.01 -3.07
CA PHE A 60 -6.55 0.58 -4.35
C PHE A 60 -7.26 1.31 -5.50
N LYS A 61 -6.50 1.96 -6.39
CA LYS A 61 -7.04 2.62 -7.60
C LYS A 61 -6.75 1.84 -8.88
N GLY A 62 -5.56 1.25 -9.02
CA GLY A 62 -5.24 0.38 -10.15
C GLY A 62 -3.84 0.58 -10.73
N PRO A 63 -3.48 -0.18 -11.78
CA PRO A 63 -2.18 -0.05 -12.44
C PRO A 63 -1.98 1.30 -13.11
N ALA A 64 -0.76 1.82 -13.04
CA ALA A 64 -0.32 3.03 -13.72
C ALA A 64 1.14 2.90 -14.14
N ARG A 65 1.67 3.91 -14.84
CA ARG A 65 3.08 3.97 -15.20
C ARG A 65 3.67 5.38 -15.14
N ILE A 66 4.96 5.46 -14.83
CA ILE A 66 5.79 6.67 -14.97
C ILE A 66 6.66 6.50 -16.20
N ARG A 67 6.71 7.49 -17.10
CA ARG A 67 7.65 7.52 -18.23
C ARG A 67 8.90 8.31 -17.87
N GLY A 68 10.02 7.99 -18.51
CA GLY A 68 11.30 8.70 -18.29
C GLY A 68 12.08 8.20 -17.08
N TYR A 69 11.70 7.05 -16.54
CA TYR A 69 12.34 6.39 -15.41
C TYR A 69 12.51 4.91 -15.70
N LYS A 70 13.49 4.28 -15.05
CA LYS A 70 13.63 2.81 -14.99
C LYS A 70 13.64 2.31 -13.56
N PHE A 71 13.13 1.10 -13.38
CA PHE A 71 13.19 0.39 -12.10
C PHE A 71 14.64 -0.06 -11.82
N MET A 72 15.04 0.00 -10.56
CA MET A 72 16.28 -0.59 -10.11
C MET A 72 16.22 -1.15 -8.69
N ILE A 73 17.14 -2.06 -8.37
CA ILE A 73 17.48 -2.41 -6.99
C ILE A 73 18.77 -1.69 -6.62
N ASN A 74 18.74 -0.91 -5.54
CA ASN A 74 19.91 -0.15 -5.09
C ASN A 74 20.88 -1.01 -4.25
N ARG A 75 22.03 -0.43 -3.87
CA ARG A 75 23.04 -1.11 -3.01
C ARG A 75 22.50 -1.60 -1.66
N ARG A 76 21.40 -1.05 -1.15
CA ARG A 76 20.72 -1.52 0.08
C ARG A 76 19.83 -2.74 -0.16
N GLY A 77 19.70 -3.17 -1.42
CA GLY A 77 18.91 -4.31 -1.86
C GLY A 77 17.40 -4.05 -1.89
N VAL A 78 16.99 -2.79 -2.04
CA VAL A 78 15.58 -2.37 -2.12
C VAL A 78 15.30 -1.61 -3.41
N ALA A 79 14.01 -1.52 -3.79
CA ALA A 79 13.59 -0.90 -5.03
C ALA A 79 13.80 0.63 -5.03
N SER A 80 14.27 1.17 -6.14
CA SER A 80 14.27 2.60 -6.44
C SER A 80 13.93 2.82 -7.92
N ILE A 81 13.77 4.07 -8.33
CA ILE A 81 13.67 4.48 -9.73
C ILE A 81 14.73 5.54 -10.03
N VAL A 82 15.30 5.49 -11.24
CA VAL A 82 16.25 6.49 -11.71
C VAL A 82 15.85 7.02 -13.08
N PRO A 83 16.22 8.27 -13.43
CA PRO A 83 15.90 8.83 -14.74
C PRO A 83 16.45 7.96 -15.88
N ASP A 84 15.59 7.70 -16.86
CA ASP A 84 15.92 7.02 -18.13
C ASP A 84 14.84 7.39 -19.17
N PRO A 85 15.12 8.34 -20.09
CA PRO A 85 14.13 8.88 -21.04
C PRO A 85 13.50 7.83 -21.97
N ALA A 86 14.16 6.69 -22.17
CA ALA A 86 13.70 5.63 -23.06
C ALA A 86 12.85 4.57 -22.34
N ARG A 87 12.68 4.68 -21.02
CA ARG A 87 12.07 3.66 -20.17
C ARG A 87 10.81 4.17 -19.46
N PHE A 88 10.11 3.21 -18.86
CA PHE A 88 8.99 3.48 -17.98
C PHE A 88 9.01 2.52 -16.80
N VAL A 89 8.33 2.90 -15.72
CA VAL A 89 8.12 2.09 -14.52
C VAL A 89 6.62 1.85 -14.39
N GLU A 90 6.20 0.60 -14.37
CA GLU A 90 4.84 0.21 -13.98
C GLU A 90 4.72 0.08 -12.46
N GLY A 91 3.54 0.43 -11.95
CA GLY A 91 3.24 0.43 -10.53
C GLY A 91 1.75 0.48 -10.26
N ILE A 92 1.39 0.63 -8.99
CA ILE A 92 0.02 0.66 -8.49
C ILE A 92 -0.27 2.04 -7.90
N LEU A 93 -1.41 2.62 -8.32
CA LEU A 93 -1.98 3.79 -7.69
C LEU A 93 -2.81 3.40 -6.47
N TRP A 94 -2.54 4.12 -5.39
CA TRP A 94 -3.29 4.12 -4.16
C TRP A 94 -3.80 5.54 -3.90
N GLU A 95 -4.99 5.66 -3.33
CA GLU A 95 -5.43 6.89 -2.67
C GLU A 95 -5.13 6.75 -1.18
N ILE A 96 -4.39 7.71 -0.62
CA ILE A 96 -3.93 7.67 0.78
C ILE A 96 -4.38 8.92 1.52
N SER A 97 -4.72 8.78 2.79
CA SER A 97 -4.97 9.92 3.68
C SER A 97 -3.65 10.52 4.19
N PRO A 98 -3.66 11.73 4.78
CA PRO A 98 -2.47 12.29 5.42
C PRO A 98 -1.92 11.41 6.56
N ALA A 99 -2.78 10.66 7.25
CA ALA A 99 -2.37 9.73 8.28
C ALA A 99 -1.65 8.50 7.68
N ASP A 100 -2.15 7.98 6.56
CA ASP A 100 -1.49 6.91 5.82
C ASP A 100 -0.12 7.37 5.29
N GLU A 101 -0.02 8.58 4.73
CA GLU A 101 1.25 9.16 4.27
C GLU A 101 2.27 9.24 5.41
N LYS A 102 1.86 9.68 6.60
CA LYS A 102 2.75 9.75 7.77
C LYS A 102 3.26 8.37 8.21
N MET A 103 2.42 7.34 8.11
CA MET A 103 2.83 5.97 8.39
C MET A 103 3.83 5.48 7.35
N LEU A 104 3.54 5.71 6.07
CA LEU A 104 4.45 5.38 4.96
C LEU A 104 5.80 6.11 5.10
N ASP A 105 5.82 7.39 5.46
CA ASP A 105 7.06 8.15 5.70
C ASP A 105 7.98 7.49 6.73
N SER A 106 7.39 6.88 7.77
CA SER A 106 8.12 6.11 8.78
C SER A 106 8.70 4.82 8.21
N PHE A 107 7.90 4.05 7.46
CA PHE A 107 8.35 2.80 6.83
C PHE A 107 9.41 3.02 5.75
N GLU A 108 9.28 4.08 4.96
CA GLU A 108 10.23 4.46 3.92
C GLU A 108 11.45 5.19 4.51
N GLY A 109 11.41 5.54 5.80
CA GLY A 109 12.54 6.13 6.51
C GLY A 109 12.94 7.51 5.98
N VAL A 110 11.94 8.33 5.64
CA VAL A 110 12.12 9.68 5.08
C VAL A 110 12.93 10.56 6.02
N ALA A 111 12.64 10.53 7.32
CA ALA A 111 13.39 11.28 8.34
C ALA A 111 14.87 10.84 8.45
N GLY A 112 15.18 9.60 8.06
CA GLY A 112 16.53 9.05 8.00
C GLY A 112 17.23 9.23 6.66
N GLY A 113 16.59 9.89 5.67
CA GLY A 113 17.15 10.13 4.35
C GLY A 113 17.23 8.89 3.45
N TYR A 114 16.49 7.81 3.76
CA TYR A 114 16.53 6.59 2.94
C TYR A 114 15.77 6.73 1.62
N TYR A 115 14.65 7.48 1.66
CA TYR A 115 13.84 7.83 0.51
C TYR A 115 13.47 9.32 0.59
N THR A 116 13.35 9.96 -0.57
CA THR A 116 12.76 11.30 -0.72
C THR A 116 11.36 11.20 -1.32
N LYS A 117 10.54 12.23 -1.09
CA LYS A 117 9.18 12.34 -1.64
C LYS A 117 9.18 13.25 -2.85
N GLU A 118 8.68 12.74 -3.96
CA GLU A 118 8.49 13.52 -5.19
C GLU A 118 7.02 13.45 -5.62
N THR A 119 6.55 14.50 -6.31
CA THR A 119 5.24 14.46 -6.98
C THR A 119 5.46 14.35 -8.48
N ILE A 120 5.10 13.21 -9.07
CA ILE A 120 5.36 12.88 -10.47
C ILE A 120 4.05 12.65 -11.20
N LEU A 121 4.00 13.05 -12.48
CA LEU A 121 2.89 12.72 -13.36
C LEU A 121 2.96 11.25 -13.77
N VAL A 122 1.93 10.48 -13.42
CA VAL A 122 1.78 9.07 -13.77
C VAL A 122 0.63 8.90 -14.74
N GLN A 123 0.75 7.96 -15.66
CA GLN A 123 -0.33 7.61 -16.59
C GLN A 123 -1.13 6.45 -16.02
N GLU A 124 -2.40 6.67 -15.67
CA GLU A 124 -3.32 5.59 -15.27
C GLU A 124 -3.55 4.64 -16.45
N ARG A 125 -3.48 3.32 -16.23
CA ARG A 125 -3.59 2.34 -17.31
C ARG A 125 -5.00 2.26 -17.89
N ALA A 126 -6.03 2.37 -17.05
CA ALA A 126 -7.42 2.17 -17.46
C ALA A 126 -7.93 3.29 -18.37
N THR A 127 -7.63 4.54 -18.04
CA THR A 127 -8.15 5.72 -18.74
C THR A 127 -7.11 6.41 -19.63
N GLY A 128 -5.82 6.16 -19.39
CA GLY A 128 -4.72 6.89 -20.03
C GLY A 128 -4.49 8.29 -19.47
N LEU A 129 -5.23 8.72 -18.44
CA LEU A 129 -5.11 10.03 -17.81
C LEU A 129 -3.76 10.22 -17.13
N MET A 130 -3.23 11.44 -17.22
CA MET A 130 -2.04 11.86 -16.47
C MET A 130 -2.46 12.42 -15.12
N LEU A 131 -2.00 11.81 -14.03
CA LEU A 131 -2.37 12.12 -12.65
C LEU A 131 -1.11 12.46 -11.85
N ALA A 132 -1.15 13.51 -11.02
CA ALA A 132 -0.07 13.80 -10.09
C ALA A 132 -0.13 12.84 -8.90
N ALA A 133 0.95 12.09 -8.64
CA ALA A 133 1.03 11.16 -7.51
C ALA A 133 2.32 11.35 -6.73
N LEU A 134 2.23 11.13 -5.41
CA LEU A 134 3.39 10.94 -4.54
C LEU A 134 4.18 9.72 -5.00
N VAL A 135 5.51 9.83 -5.00
CA VAL A 135 6.45 8.74 -5.25
C VAL A 135 7.57 8.83 -4.23
N TYR A 136 7.89 7.71 -3.59
CA TYR A 136 9.10 7.59 -2.77
C TYR A 136 10.26 7.16 -3.67
N ILE A 137 11.34 7.93 -3.74
CA ILE A 137 12.54 7.59 -4.53
C ILE A 137 13.70 7.34 -3.59
N GLY A 138 14.38 6.21 -3.73
CA GLY A 138 15.50 5.86 -2.87
C GLY A 138 16.66 6.84 -3.07
N ALA A 139 17.24 7.35 -1.98
CA ALA A 139 18.34 8.31 -2.04
C ALA A 139 19.61 7.73 -2.69
N GLU A 140 19.78 6.40 -2.60
CA GLU A 140 20.86 5.67 -3.25
C GLU A 140 20.47 5.31 -4.70
N SER A 141 21.31 5.73 -5.64
CA SER A 141 21.12 5.50 -7.08
C SER A 141 22.08 4.46 -7.66
N GLU A 142 23.02 3.95 -6.86
CA GLU A 142 23.93 2.91 -7.28
C GLU A 142 23.24 1.53 -7.26
N PRO A 143 23.40 0.72 -8.32
CA PRO A 143 22.77 -0.59 -8.41
C PRO A 143 23.36 -1.60 -7.42
N GLY A 144 22.53 -2.53 -6.94
CA GLY A 144 22.91 -3.59 -6.00
C GLY A 144 22.14 -4.89 -6.22
N ARG A 145 22.27 -5.81 -5.25
CA ARG A 145 21.55 -7.09 -5.24
C ARG A 145 20.33 -7.02 -4.32
N PRO A 146 19.18 -7.60 -4.71
CA PRO A 146 17.99 -7.60 -3.87
C PRO A 146 18.24 -8.37 -2.58
N ARG A 147 17.59 -7.94 -1.51
CA ARG A 147 17.50 -8.75 -0.29
C ARG A 147 16.77 -10.06 -0.61
N GLU A 148 17.13 -11.11 0.10
CA GLU A 148 16.52 -12.43 -0.05
C GLU A 148 14.99 -12.35 0.05
N GLY A 149 14.29 -12.87 -0.96
CA GLY A 149 12.82 -12.90 -1.01
C GLY A 149 12.15 -11.54 -1.25
N TYR A 150 12.91 -10.44 -1.41
CA TYR A 150 12.34 -9.10 -1.59
C TYR A 150 11.83 -8.89 -3.02
N LEU A 151 12.64 -9.22 -4.02
CA LEU A 151 12.28 -9.01 -5.42
C LEU A 151 11.19 -9.98 -5.86
N GLU A 152 11.18 -11.19 -5.33
CA GLU A 152 10.16 -12.21 -5.57
C GLU A 152 8.77 -11.72 -5.14
N LYS A 153 8.68 -11.00 -4.01
CA LYS A 153 7.43 -10.37 -3.56
C LYS A 153 6.97 -9.27 -4.52
N ILE A 154 7.89 -8.46 -5.04
CA ILE A 154 7.59 -7.41 -6.03
C ILE A 154 7.09 -8.03 -7.33
N ILE A 155 7.77 -9.05 -7.84
CA ILE A 155 7.38 -9.78 -9.05
C ILE A 155 5.99 -10.41 -8.84
N LYS A 156 5.75 -11.04 -7.68
CA LYS A 156 4.45 -11.64 -7.38
C LYS A 156 3.30 -10.62 -7.33
N ALA A 157 3.56 -9.44 -6.76
CA ALA A 157 2.61 -8.34 -6.76
C ALA A 157 2.34 -7.83 -8.19
N ALA A 158 3.39 -7.69 -9.02
CA ALA A 158 3.26 -7.29 -10.41
C ALA A 158 2.42 -8.30 -11.24
N GLU A 159 2.66 -9.61 -11.07
CA GLU A 159 1.85 -10.68 -11.68
C GLU A 159 0.38 -10.57 -11.28
N THR A 160 0.12 -10.43 -9.98
CA THR A 160 -1.24 -10.39 -9.41
C THR A 160 -2.01 -9.16 -9.88
N ASN A 161 -1.31 -8.07 -10.20
CA ASN A 161 -1.88 -6.86 -10.75
C ASN A 161 -1.87 -6.82 -12.30
N GLY A 162 -1.55 -7.94 -12.97
CA GLY A 162 -1.67 -8.09 -14.42
C GLY A 162 -0.63 -7.29 -15.21
N PHE A 163 0.60 -7.20 -14.71
CA PHE A 163 1.69 -6.59 -15.47
C PHE A 163 2.13 -7.56 -16.58
N ASN A 164 2.51 -7.02 -17.74
CA ASN A 164 2.82 -7.87 -18.89
C ASN A 164 4.19 -8.54 -18.77
N ASP A 165 4.40 -9.61 -19.53
CA ASP A 165 5.64 -10.39 -19.54
C ASP A 165 6.89 -9.56 -19.82
N CYS A 166 6.77 -8.47 -20.60
CA CYS A 166 7.91 -7.61 -20.90
C CYS A 166 8.40 -6.89 -19.63
N TYR A 167 7.48 -6.36 -18.83
CA TYR A 167 7.82 -5.70 -17.58
C TYR A 167 8.23 -6.68 -16.48
N LEU A 168 7.60 -7.85 -16.41
CA LEU A 168 8.06 -8.92 -15.50
C LEU A 168 9.50 -9.35 -15.82
N LYS A 169 9.86 -9.47 -17.10
CA LYS A 169 11.25 -9.71 -17.52
C LYS A 169 12.19 -8.57 -17.15
N GLU A 170 11.72 -7.33 -17.14
CA GLU A 170 12.51 -6.19 -16.68
C GLU A 170 12.83 -6.30 -15.18
N LEU A 171 11.83 -6.63 -14.35
CA LEU A 171 12.03 -6.86 -12.91
C LEU A 171 12.99 -8.03 -12.65
N SER A 172 12.81 -9.15 -13.34
CA SER A 172 13.63 -10.36 -13.13
C SER A 172 15.11 -10.18 -13.48
N ARG A 173 15.47 -9.17 -14.29
CA ARG A 173 16.89 -8.84 -14.56
C ARG A 173 17.66 -8.41 -13.31
N TRP A 174 16.96 -8.04 -12.23
CA TRP A 174 17.57 -7.65 -10.96
C TRP A 174 17.78 -8.82 -10.00
N GLN A 175 17.42 -10.06 -10.37
CA GLN A 175 17.74 -11.25 -9.56
C GLN A 175 19.26 -11.52 -9.52
N GLU A 176 19.95 -11.18 -10.60
CA GLU A 176 21.41 -11.23 -10.70
C GLU A 176 21.93 -9.82 -10.98
N PRO A 177 23.07 -9.39 -10.42
CA PRO A 177 23.62 -8.08 -10.77
C PRO A 177 23.91 -8.02 -12.28
N PRO A 178 23.67 -6.88 -12.96
CA PRO A 178 24.13 -6.73 -14.33
C PRO A 178 25.63 -7.01 -14.37
N LYS A 179 26.07 -7.91 -15.26
CA LYS A 179 27.50 -8.18 -15.45
C LYS A 179 28.18 -6.84 -15.67
N ASN A 180 29.09 -6.48 -14.77
CA ASN A 180 29.96 -5.33 -14.99
C ASN A 180 30.53 -5.49 -16.40
N LYS A 181 30.34 -4.49 -17.26
CA LYS A 181 31.24 -4.33 -18.39
C LYS A 181 32.57 -3.95 -17.78
N GLU A 182 33.39 -4.94 -17.45
CA GLU A 182 34.81 -4.72 -17.23
C GLU A 182 35.38 -4.12 -18.53
N GLY A 183 36.04 -2.97 -18.40
CA GLY A 183 37.01 -2.45 -19.38
C GLY A 183 36.46 -1.89 -20.70
N VAL A 184 36.42 -0.56 -20.79
CA VAL A 184 36.96 0.16 -21.95
C VAL A 184 37.97 1.17 -21.42
#